data_AF-A0A5C8F9V8-F1
#
_entry.id   AF-A0A5C8F9V8-F1
#
_cell.length_a   1.000
_cell.length_b   1.000
_cell.length_c   1.000
_cell.angle_alpha   90.00
_cell.angle_beta   90.00
_cell.angle_gamma   90.00
#
_symmetry.space_group_name_H-M   'P 1'
#
loop_
_entity.id
_entity.type
_entity.pdbx_description
1 polymer ?
#
loop_
_entity_poly.entity_id
_entity_poly.type
_entity_poly.pdbx_seq_one_letter_code
_entity_poly.pdbx_strand_id
1 'polypeptide(L)'
;MVQGLLSFSSLANINSKISSIIPSRNADLIKAQKSYLECFQDYNSMRKFSQIDNMALIIKDKVDTFEEDIKRSNIKKVLVRVNDILEKLKDKKEKYDKIVADSKKETEDFKKSINDYIESFDNNYRNKLKNLYDKFFNDIREKMFSEIETIGRIVGKNDRIRIENEIKEYVDNIKIELENDIKKVSDNLINELIDNIKNRLERFKTDLMKIEELYNFDNISDFKIDMSLDIAFSEMDIKFKEVGEILLGIGIGILGIVLFPLSLPLLITGIVSLVLDLLLNIISLFNPNRRREKAKNKAREDLNKHKKEVNDNIKNNVEKITSKIKDTTNQLNNNIDNIYNKQKFILDLLSNKIEKLEKIKKELKEI
;
A
#
# COMPACT_ATOMS: atom_id res chain seq x y z
N MET A 1 -50.76 -33.10 -40.51
CA MET A 1 -50.19 -33.91 -41.61
C MET A 1 -51.08 -33.90 -42.87
N VAL A 2 -52.42 -33.93 -42.74
CA VAL A 2 -53.37 -33.94 -43.87
C VAL A 2 -53.31 -32.70 -44.77
N GLN A 3 -53.20 -31.48 -44.21
CA GLN A 3 -53.20 -30.25 -45.01
C GLN A 3 -51.97 -30.07 -45.90
N GLY A 4 -50.80 -30.55 -45.48
CA GLY A 4 -49.55 -30.45 -46.27
C GLY A 4 -49.52 -31.38 -47.48
N LEU A 5 -50.03 -32.62 -47.32
CA LEU A 5 -50.15 -33.54 -48.45
C LEU A 5 -51.28 -33.12 -49.40
N LEU A 6 -52.37 -32.56 -48.86
CA LEU A 6 -53.47 -32.01 -49.65
C LEU A 6 -53.04 -30.78 -50.47
N SER A 7 -52.32 -29.82 -49.86
CA SER A 7 -51.79 -28.65 -50.57
C SER A 7 -50.83 -29.07 -51.68
N PHE A 8 -49.90 -29.97 -51.37
CA PHE A 8 -48.97 -30.54 -52.35
C PHE A 8 -49.70 -31.23 -53.51
N SER A 9 -50.69 -32.06 -53.20
CA SER A 9 -51.52 -32.77 -54.18
C SER A 9 -52.33 -31.80 -55.06
N SER A 10 -52.79 -30.68 -54.49
CA SER A 10 -53.54 -29.65 -55.23
C SER A 10 -52.67 -28.80 -56.16
N LEU A 11 -51.40 -28.57 -55.78
CA LEU A 11 -50.45 -27.74 -56.54
C LEU A 11 -49.73 -28.52 -57.64
N ALA A 12 -49.56 -29.84 -57.47
CA ALA A 12 -48.98 -30.73 -58.47
C ALA A 12 -49.95 -31.00 -59.64
N ASN A 13 -50.34 -29.93 -60.35
CA ASN A 13 -51.27 -29.97 -61.46
C ASN A 13 -50.66 -30.69 -62.68
N ILE A 14 -51.29 -31.78 -63.13
CA ILE A 14 -50.84 -32.65 -64.24
C ILE A 14 -51.47 -32.23 -65.58
N ASN A 15 -51.90 -30.97 -65.76
CA ASN A 15 -52.47 -30.54 -67.04
C ASN A 15 -51.46 -30.48 -68.21
N SER A 16 -50.15 -30.61 -67.95
CA SER A 16 -49.09 -30.64 -68.97
C SER A 16 -48.27 -31.94 -69.03
N LYS A 17 -48.76 -33.05 -68.43
CA LYS A 17 -48.11 -34.38 -68.41
C LYS A 17 -46.68 -34.43 -67.83
N ILE A 18 -46.18 -33.37 -67.20
CA ILE A 18 -44.91 -33.38 -66.48
C ILE A 18 -45.15 -32.83 -65.08
N SER A 19 -45.08 -33.71 -64.09
CA SER A 19 -44.98 -33.32 -62.68
C SER A 19 -43.57 -32.77 -62.43
N SER A 20 -43.45 -31.64 -61.73
CA SER A 20 -42.16 -31.07 -61.30
C SER A 20 -41.52 -31.85 -60.14
N ILE A 21 -42.11 -32.97 -59.72
CA ILE A 21 -41.73 -33.74 -58.54
C ILE A 21 -41.24 -35.13 -58.98
N ILE A 22 -40.12 -35.54 -58.37
CA ILE A 22 -39.39 -36.81 -58.52
C ILE A 22 -40.18 -37.91 -59.29
N PRO A 23 -39.85 -38.16 -60.57
CA PRO A 23 -40.60 -39.07 -61.44
C PRO A 23 -40.80 -40.49 -60.89
N SER A 24 -39.90 -40.96 -60.02
CA SER A 24 -39.94 -42.31 -59.43
C SER A 24 -41.08 -42.53 -58.43
N ARG A 25 -41.78 -41.48 -57.98
CA ARG A 25 -42.91 -41.59 -57.02
C ARG A 25 -44.26 -41.09 -57.57
N ASN A 26 -44.38 -41.01 -58.89
CA ASN A 26 -45.58 -40.48 -59.54
C ASN A 26 -46.87 -41.28 -59.20
N ALA A 27 -46.74 -42.61 -59.04
CA ALA A 27 -47.86 -43.48 -58.69
C ALA A 27 -48.46 -43.18 -57.31
N ASP A 28 -47.62 -42.87 -56.31
CA ASP A 28 -48.05 -42.54 -54.95
C ASP A 28 -48.84 -41.22 -54.93
N LEU A 29 -48.37 -40.22 -55.69
CA LEU A 29 -49.00 -38.90 -55.79
C LEU A 29 -50.36 -38.98 -56.49
N ILE A 30 -50.46 -39.73 -57.58
CA ILE A 30 -51.73 -39.95 -58.30
C ILE A 30 -52.75 -40.63 -57.39
N LYS A 31 -52.33 -41.62 -56.60
CA LYS A 31 -53.20 -42.30 -55.64
C LYS A 31 -53.72 -41.33 -54.57
N ALA A 32 -52.86 -40.47 -54.02
CA ALA A 32 -53.25 -39.45 -53.06
C ALA A 32 -54.21 -38.41 -53.67
N GLN A 33 -53.91 -37.92 -54.88
CA GLN A 33 -54.78 -36.98 -55.60
C GLN A 33 -56.17 -37.57 -55.87
N LYS A 34 -56.24 -38.82 -56.32
CA LYS A 34 -57.51 -39.52 -56.56
C LYS A 34 -58.34 -39.63 -55.28
N SER A 35 -57.71 -40.04 -54.18
CA SER A 35 -58.38 -40.16 -52.88
C SER A 35 -58.88 -38.80 -52.36
N TYR A 36 -58.17 -37.70 -52.61
CA TYR A 36 -58.67 -36.38 -52.24
C TYR A 36 -59.78 -35.88 -53.16
N LEU A 37 -59.74 -36.18 -54.46
CA LEU A 37 -60.83 -35.83 -55.40
C LEU A 37 -62.14 -36.59 -55.12
N GLU A 38 -62.10 -37.69 -54.37
CA GLU A 38 -63.33 -38.33 -53.85
C GLU A 38 -64.05 -37.45 -52.81
N CYS A 39 -63.31 -36.56 -52.11
CA CYS A 39 -63.85 -35.65 -51.10
C CYS A 39 -63.96 -34.18 -51.57
N PHE A 40 -63.25 -33.81 -52.64
CA PHE A 40 -63.19 -32.44 -53.16
C PHE A 40 -63.52 -32.44 -54.65
N GLN A 41 -64.38 -31.52 -55.08
CA GLN A 41 -64.89 -31.47 -56.47
C GLN A 41 -63.78 -31.24 -57.52
N ASP A 42 -62.75 -30.48 -57.17
CA ASP A 42 -61.62 -30.18 -58.04
C ASP A 42 -60.36 -29.78 -57.26
N TYR A 43 -59.23 -29.66 -57.97
CA TYR A 43 -57.95 -29.25 -57.39
C TYR A 43 -57.97 -27.83 -56.80
N ASN A 44 -58.80 -26.92 -57.34
CA ASN A 44 -58.92 -25.55 -56.81
C ASN A 44 -59.59 -25.54 -55.43
N SER A 45 -60.57 -26.41 -55.23
CA SER A 45 -61.26 -26.62 -53.96
C SER A 45 -60.33 -27.25 -52.94
N MET A 46 -59.50 -28.22 -53.35
CA MET A 46 -58.42 -28.78 -52.52
C MET A 46 -57.41 -27.69 -52.11
N ARG A 47 -56.97 -26.84 -53.06
CA ARG A 47 -56.02 -25.75 -52.82
C ARG A 47 -56.57 -24.72 -51.84
N LYS A 48 -57.81 -24.25 -52.05
CA LYS A 48 -58.51 -23.32 -51.15
C LYS A 48 -58.68 -23.91 -49.76
N PHE A 49 -59.13 -25.16 -49.64
CA PHE A 49 -59.29 -25.83 -48.35
C PHE A 49 -57.96 -26.03 -47.61
N SER A 50 -56.88 -26.29 -48.35
CA SER A 50 -55.54 -26.44 -47.77
C SER A 50 -54.94 -25.14 -47.22
N GLN A 51 -55.53 -23.98 -47.55
CA GLN A 51 -55.06 -22.64 -47.16
C GLN A 51 -53.62 -22.33 -47.60
N ILE A 52 -53.07 -23.07 -48.58
CA ILE A 52 -51.68 -22.91 -49.02
C ILE A 52 -51.41 -21.52 -49.60
N ASP A 53 -52.42 -20.91 -50.22
CA ASP A 53 -52.33 -19.54 -50.75
C ASP A 53 -52.26 -18.50 -49.62
N ASN A 54 -53.01 -18.72 -48.54
CA ASN A 54 -52.94 -17.87 -47.35
C ASN A 54 -51.59 -18.03 -46.64
N MET A 55 -51.03 -19.25 -46.55
CA MET A 55 -49.66 -19.46 -46.08
C MET A 55 -48.63 -18.78 -46.99
N ALA A 56 -48.78 -18.86 -48.30
CA ALA A 56 -47.88 -18.21 -49.26
C ALA A 56 -47.93 -16.68 -49.14
N LEU A 57 -49.11 -16.09 -48.92
CA LEU A 57 -49.28 -14.66 -48.63
C LEU A 57 -48.62 -14.28 -47.30
N ILE A 58 -48.85 -15.02 -46.22
CA ILE A 58 -48.20 -14.78 -44.92
C ILE A 58 -46.67 -14.85 -45.05
N ILE A 59 -46.14 -15.83 -45.78
CA ILE A 59 -44.69 -15.96 -46.01
C ILE A 59 -44.20 -14.76 -46.84
N LYS A 60 -44.91 -14.38 -47.90
CA LYS A 60 -44.55 -13.25 -48.76
C LYS A 60 -44.53 -11.93 -47.99
N ASP A 61 -45.57 -11.65 -47.20
CA ASP A 61 -45.66 -10.47 -46.36
C ASP A 61 -44.56 -10.43 -45.27
N LYS A 62 -44.12 -11.62 -44.83
CA LYS A 62 -43.00 -11.75 -43.89
C LYS A 62 -41.62 -11.66 -44.55
N VAL A 63 -41.45 -12.06 -45.80
CA VAL A 63 -40.17 -11.96 -46.53
C VAL A 63 -39.69 -10.50 -46.57
N ASP A 64 -40.61 -9.55 -46.74
CA ASP A 64 -40.28 -8.12 -46.83
C ASP A 64 -39.83 -7.50 -45.49
N THR A 65 -40.12 -8.15 -44.36
CA THR A 65 -39.88 -7.60 -43.00
C THR A 65 -39.01 -8.49 -42.11
N PHE A 66 -38.67 -9.70 -42.55
CA PHE A 66 -37.97 -10.71 -41.75
C PHE A 66 -36.59 -10.24 -41.27
N GLU A 67 -35.83 -9.55 -42.13
CA GLU A 67 -34.52 -9.02 -41.74
C GLU A 67 -34.63 -7.94 -40.66
N GLU A 68 -35.60 -7.03 -40.77
CA GLU A 68 -35.86 -6.01 -39.75
C GLU A 68 -36.35 -6.64 -38.43
N ASP A 69 -37.24 -7.63 -38.50
CA ASP A 69 -37.74 -8.38 -37.34
C ASP A 69 -36.59 -9.10 -36.61
N ILE A 70 -35.66 -9.74 -37.36
CA ILE A 70 -34.45 -10.34 -36.80
C ILE A 70 -33.56 -9.27 -36.14
N LYS A 71 -33.31 -8.16 -36.83
CA LYS A 71 -32.47 -7.08 -36.33
C LYS A 71 -33.03 -6.51 -35.03
N ARG A 72 -34.32 -6.22 -34.97
CA ARG A 72 -35.02 -5.74 -33.75
C ARG A 72 -34.95 -6.75 -32.61
N SER A 73 -35.16 -8.04 -32.90
CA SER A 73 -35.03 -9.12 -31.91
C SER A 73 -33.62 -9.21 -31.35
N ASN A 74 -32.60 -9.10 -32.20
CA ASN A 74 -31.20 -9.11 -31.80
C ASN A 74 -30.83 -7.87 -30.97
N ILE A 75 -31.26 -6.67 -31.38
CA ILE A 75 -31.08 -5.42 -30.60
C ILE A 75 -31.69 -5.57 -29.22
N LYS A 76 -32.92 -6.10 -29.12
CA LYS A 76 -33.58 -6.34 -27.82
C LYS A 76 -32.78 -7.30 -26.94
N LYS A 77 -32.27 -8.40 -27.50
CA LYS A 77 -31.41 -9.35 -26.76
C LYS A 77 -30.11 -8.70 -26.28
N VAL A 78 -29.47 -7.88 -27.12
CA VAL A 78 -28.25 -7.15 -26.74
C VAL A 78 -28.55 -6.13 -25.65
N LEU A 79 -29.64 -5.37 -25.76
CA LEU A 79 -30.06 -4.40 -24.74
C LEU A 79 -30.31 -5.04 -23.37
N VAL A 80 -30.93 -6.22 -23.33
CA VAL A 80 -31.10 -6.99 -22.09
C VAL A 80 -29.72 -7.30 -21.48
N ARG A 81 -28.79 -7.87 -22.27
CA ARG A 81 -27.44 -8.17 -21.78
C ARG A 81 -26.67 -6.93 -21.32
N VAL A 82 -26.77 -5.82 -22.05
CA VAL A 82 -26.12 -4.55 -21.68
C VAL A 82 -26.70 -4.00 -20.37
N ASN A 83 -28.01 -4.09 -20.17
CA ASN A 83 -28.64 -3.69 -18.91
C ASN A 83 -28.15 -4.55 -17.73
N ASP A 84 -28.13 -5.87 -17.89
CA ASP A 84 -27.67 -6.79 -16.85
C ASP A 84 -26.22 -6.52 -16.47
N ILE A 85 -25.36 -6.25 -17.45
CA ILE A 85 -23.94 -5.91 -17.20
C ILE A 85 -23.83 -4.53 -16.51
N LEU A 86 -24.59 -3.53 -16.95
CA LEU A 86 -24.59 -2.19 -16.35
C LEU A 86 -25.02 -2.23 -14.89
N GLU A 87 -26.07 -2.97 -14.56
CA GLU A 87 -26.56 -3.12 -13.18
C GLU A 87 -25.48 -3.73 -12.28
N LYS A 88 -24.87 -4.83 -12.71
CA LYS A 88 -23.77 -5.48 -11.99
C LYS A 88 -22.56 -4.57 -11.82
N LEU A 89 -22.18 -3.82 -12.86
CA LEU A 89 -21.05 -2.90 -12.79
C LEU A 89 -21.33 -1.72 -11.86
N LYS A 90 -22.55 -1.18 -11.84
CA LYS A 90 -22.93 -0.08 -10.94
C LYS A 90 -22.91 -0.51 -9.48
N ASP A 91 -23.49 -1.67 -9.15
CA ASP A 91 -23.43 -2.23 -7.80
C ASP A 91 -21.98 -2.44 -7.33
N LYS A 92 -21.13 -3.02 -8.21
CA LYS A 92 -19.71 -3.19 -7.91
C LYS A 92 -18.97 -1.87 -7.75
N LYS A 93 -19.25 -0.88 -8.60
CA LYS A 93 -18.65 0.46 -8.48
C LYS A 93 -19.00 1.10 -7.14
N GLU A 94 -20.26 1.05 -6.72
CA GLU A 94 -20.69 1.65 -5.44
C GLU A 94 -19.96 1.01 -4.25
N LYS A 95 -19.84 -0.31 -4.23
CA LYS A 95 -19.07 -1.04 -3.20
C LYS A 95 -17.59 -0.67 -3.23
N TYR A 96 -17.00 -0.63 -4.42
CA TYR A 96 -15.58 -0.31 -4.58
C TYR A 96 -15.24 1.15 -4.24
N ASP A 97 -16.15 2.08 -4.52
CA ASP A 97 -16.02 3.49 -4.12
C ASP A 97 -15.90 3.62 -2.59
N LYS A 98 -16.70 2.84 -1.84
CA LYS A 98 -16.60 2.77 -0.38
C LYS A 98 -15.27 2.16 0.08
N ILE A 99 -14.80 1.08 -0.56
CA ILE A 99 -13.47 0.50 -0.29
C ILE A 99 -12.37 1.54 -0.47
N VAL A 100 -12.39 2.31 -1.58
CA VAL A 100 -11.39 3.34 -1.86
C VAL A 100 -11.45 4.47 -0.83
N ALA A 101 -12.65 4.89 -0.42
CA ALA A 101 -12.82 5.92 0.60
C ALA A 101 -12.29 5.48 1.97
N ASP A 102 -12.62 4.26 2.40
CA ASP A 102 -12.17 3.70 3.67
C ASP A 102 -10.65 3.42 3.65
N SER A 103 -10.11 2.91 2.53
CA SER A 103 -8.67 2.68 2.34
C SER A 103 -7.88 3.99 2.37
N LYS A 104 -8.46 5.09 1.88
CA LYS A 104 -7.84 6.43 1.97
C LYS A 104 -7.68 6.85 3.43
N LYS A 105 -8.73 6.70 4.24
CA LYS A 105 -8.69 7.04 5.66
C LYS A 105 -7.63 6.21 6.39
N GLU A 106 -7.62 4.89 6.16
CA GLU A 106 -6.64 3.99 6.77
C GLU A 106 -5.20 4.33 6.34
N THR A 107 -5.01 4.78 5.09
CA THR A 107 -3.71 5.27 4.58
C THR A 107 -3.27 6.55 5.29
N GLU A 108 -4.17 7.52 5.47
CA GLU A 108 -3.89 8.76 6.18
C GLU A 108 -3.56 8.49 7.67
N ASP A 109 -4.33 7.63 8.33
CA ASP A 109 -4.11 7.22 9.71
C ASP A 109 -2.79 6.45 9.89
N PHE A 110 -2.41 5.62 8.92
CA PHE A 110 -1.10 4.96 8.89
C PHE A 110 0.04 5.98 8.86
N LYS A 111 0.04 6.90 7.89
CA LYS A 111 1.11 7.91 7.74
C LYS A 111 1.24 8.79 8.98
N LYS A 112 0.10 9.18 9.56
CA LYS A 112 0.08 9.94 10.81
C LYS A 112 0.76 9.16 11.94
N SER A 113 0.41 7.88 12.11
CA SER A 113 1.02 7.02 13.12
C SER A 113 2.55 6.93 12.97
N ILE A 114 3.05 6.79 11.73
CA ILE A 114 4.49 6.76 11.45
C ILE A 114 5.17 8.07 11.87
N ASN A 115 4.58 9.22 11.54
CA ASN A 115 5.11 10.52 11.96
C ASN A 115 5.15 10.64 13.49
N ASP A 116 4.08 10.23 14.17
CA ASP A 116 4.00 10.25 15.63
C ASP A 116 5.10 9.38 16.28
N TYR A 117 5.40 8.21 15.70
CA TYR A 117 6.50 7.35 16.16
C TYR A 117 7.87 7.99 15.99
N ILE A 118 8.10 8.67 14.86
CA ILE A 118 9.37 9.39 14.60
C ILE A 118 9.54 10.56 15.57
N GLU A 119 8.48 11.32 15.83
CA GLU A 119 8.52 12.44 16.78
C GLU A 119 8.75 11.95 18.21
N SER A 120 8.12 10.84 18.59
CA SER A 120 8.37 10.18 19.88
C SER A 120 9.84 9.74 19.99
N PHE A 121 10.38 9.10 18.95
CA PHE A 121 11.79 8.71 18.89
C PHE A 121 12.71 9.93 19.06
N ASP A 122 12.50 11.01 18.30
CA ASP A 122 13.31 12.22 18.34
C ASP A 122 13.35 12.84 19.74
N ASN A 123 12.17 13.03 20.35
CA ASN A 123 12.04 13.59 21.68
C ASN A 123 12.71 12.70 22.75
N ASN A 124 12.44 11.39 22.71
CA ASN A 124 13.00 10.45 23.68
C ASN A 124 14.51 10.32 23.55
N TYR A 125 15.04 10.30 22.33
CA TYR A 125 16.46 10.18 22.08
C TYR A 125 17.22 11.42 22.57
N ARG A 126 16.73 12.64 22.24
CA ARG A 126 17.31 13.90 22.76
C ARG A 126 17.32 13.94 24.28
N ASN A 127 16.18 13.60 24.91
CA ASN A 127 16.05 13.67 26.36
C ASN A 127 16.97 12.66 27.06
N LYS A 128 17.03 11.41 26.57
CA LYS A 128 17.92 10.40 27.14
C LYS A 128 19.39 10.76 26.95
N LEU A 129 19.79 11.23 25.77
CA LEU A 129 21.17 11.70 25.54
C LEU A 129 21.52 12.85 26.49
N LYS A 130 20.67 13.89 26.57
CA LYS A 130 20.88 15.01 27.49
C LYS A 130 21.08 14.54 28.92
N ASN A 131 20.27 13.60 29.40
CA ASN A 131 20.42 13.03 30.75
C ASN A 131 21.76 12.30 30.94
N LEU A 132 22.23 11.55 29.94
CA LEU A 132 23.52 10.86 30.00
C LEU A 132 24.69 11.86 30.06
N TYR A 133 24.68 12.91 29.23
CA TYR A 133 25.71 13.96 29.31
C TYR A 133 25.62 14.75 30.61
N ASP A 134 24.42 15.09 31.07
CA ASP A 134 24.22 15.76 32.35
C ASP A 134 24.84 14.96 33.51
N LYS A 135 24.68 13.63 33.50
CA LYS A 135 25.34 12.71 34.44
C LYS A 135 26.87 12.75 34.27
N PHE A 136 27.37 12.55 33.05
CA PHE A 136 28.81 12.62 32.73
C PHE A 136 29.49 13.89 33.27
N PHE A 137 28.91 15.07 33.01
CA PHE A 137 29.43 16.35 33.48
C PHE A 137 29.36 16.50 35.00
N ASN A 138 28.32 15.97 35.64
CA ASN A 138 28.19 16.00 37.10
C ASN A 138 29.25 15.10 37.76
N ASP A 139 29.46 13.88 37.26
CA ASP A 139 30.43 12.92 37.79
C ASP A 139 31.86 13.48 37.70
N ILE A 140 32.21 14.08 36.55
CA ILE A 140 33.49 14.77 36.37
C ILE A 140 33.64 15.93 37.35
N ARG A 141 32.62 16.77 37.51
CA ARG A 141 32.66 17.90 38.43
C ARG A 141 32.90 17.43 39.87
N GLU A 142 32.22 16.37 40.29
CA GLU A 142 32.35 15.81 41.64
C GLU A 142 33.75 15.26 41.90
N LYS A 143 34.31 14.47 40.96
CA LYS A 143 35.70 14.01 41.05
C LYS A 143 36.67 15.18 41.12
N MET A 144 36.50 16.19 40.27
CA MET A 144 37.36 17.36 40.25
C MET A 144 37.32 18.16 41.55
N PHE A 145 36.15 18.33 42.14
CA PHE A 145 36.02 19.04 43.41
C PHE A 145 36.67 18.26 44.55
N SER A 146 36.55 16.93 44.53
CA SER A 146 37.26 16.03 45.46
C SER A 146 38.78 16.16 45.30
N GLU A 147 39.30 16.12 44.09
CA GLU A 147 40.75 16.25 43.84
C GLU A 147 41.30 17.62 44.24
N ILE A 148 40.60 18.72 43.91
CA ILE A 148 40.99 20.07 44.36
C ILE A 148 41.04 20.16 45.90
N GLU A 149 40.16 19.43 46.59
CA GLU A 149 40.12 19.38 48.05
C GLU A 149 41.30 18.59 48.63
N THR A 150 41.67 17.49 47.98
CA THR A 150 42.84 16.66 48.30
C THR A 150 44.17 17.40 48.07
N ILE A 151 44.35 18.05 46.91
CA ILE A 151 45.57 18.86 46.60
C ILE A 151 45.75 19.99 47.62
N GLY A 152 44.65 20.51 48.15
CA GLY A 152 44.69 21.52 49.19
C GLY A 152 45.47 21.11 50.45
N ARG A 153 45.64 19.81 50.71
CA ARG A 153 46.17 19.29 51.98
C ARG A 153 47.65 18.89 51.93
N ILE A 154 48.26 18.58 50.77
CA ILE A 154 49.69 18.22 50.63
C ILE A 154 50.18 18.60 49.21
N VAL A 155 51.42 19.10 49.08
CA VAL A 155 51.88 19.77 47.84
C VAL A 155 53.32 19.42 47.48
N GLY A 156 53.57 18.17 47.11
CA GLY A 156 54.76 17.81 46.34
C GLY A 156 54.52 17.89 44.83
N LYS A 157 55.59 18.01 44.03
CA LYS A 157 55.53 17.85 42.56
C LYS A 157 54.98 16.46 42.16
N ASN A 158 55.28 15.44 42.96
CA ASN A 158 54.83 14.06 42.74
C ASN A 158 53.32 13.89 42.96
N ASP A 159 52.71 14.63 43.89
CA ASP A 159 51.26 14.57 44.13
C ASP A 159 50.47 15.15 42.95
N ARG A 160 51.01 16.19 42.28
CA ARG A 160 50.36 16.78 41.08
C ARG A 160 50.29 15.79 39.92
N ILE A 161 51.40 15.13 39.61
CA ILE A 161 51.46 14.13 38.53
C ILE A 161 50.51 12.97 38.82
N ARG A 162 50.46 12.51 40.08
CA ARG A 162 49.53 11.46 40.50
C ARG A 162 48.08 11.87 40.21
N ILE A 163 47.68 13.07 40.62
CA ILE A 163 46.30 13.55 40.50
C ILE A 163 45.90 13.82 39.04
N GLU A 164 46.81 14.32 38.22
CA GLU A 164 46.61 14.42 36.77
C GLU A 164 46.33 13.05 36.12
N ASN A 165 47.07 12.01 36.52
CA ASN A 165 46.85 10.65 36.03
C ASN A 165 45.53 10.06 36.55
N GLU A 166 45.20 10.25 37.83
CA GLU A 166 43.94 9.78 38.41
C GLU A 166 42.71 10.41 37.74
N ILE A 167 42.80 11.68 37.33
CA ILE A 167 41.71 12.34 36.59
C ILE A 167 41.63 11.85 35.16
N LYS A 168 42.75 11.63 34.47
CA LYS A 168 42.77 11.02 33.14
C LYS A 168 42.09 9.67 33.15
N GLU A 169 42.51 8.79 34.05
CA GLU A 169 41.96 7.44 34.18
C GLU A 169 40.46 7.49 34.52
N TYR A 170 40.04 8.38 35.43
CA TYR A 170 38.64 8.54 35.78
C TYR A 170 37.78 9.04 34.60
N VAL A 171 38.26 10.04 33.86
CA VAL A 171 37.57 10.58 32.68
C VAL A 171 37.48 9.54 31.57
N ASP A 172 38.55 8.75 31.34
CA ASP A 172 38.54 7.66 30.36
C ASP A 172 37.54 6.55 30.74
N ASN A 173 37.47 6.19 32.03
CA ASN A 173 36.51 5.20 32.51
C ASN A 173 35.06 5.66 32.33
N ILE A 174 34.72 6.88 32.74
CA ILE A 174 33.35 7.40 32.57
C ILE A 174 33.02 7.64 31.09
N LYS A 175 34.01 7.96 30.25
CA LYS A 175 33.81 8.00 28.79
C LYS A 175 33.34 6.64 28.26
N ILE A 176 33.98 5.55 28.67
CA ILE A 176 33.59 4.18 28.25
C ILE A 176 32.16 3.88 28.74
N GLU A 177 31.81 4.28 29.96
CA GLU A 177 30.44 4.15 30.47
C GLU A 177 29.43 4.95 29.63
N LEU A 178 29.75 6.21 29.30
CA LEU A 178 28.92 7.07 28.45
C LEU A 178 28.74 6.45 27.05
N GLU A 179 29.79 5.89 26.46
CA GLU A 179 29.74 5.17 25.18
C GLU A 179 28.76 3.99 25.24
N ASN A 180 28.89 3.15 26.27
CA ASN A 180 28.03 1.98 26.45
C ASN A 180 26.57 2.38 26.71
N ASP A 181 26.33 3.40 27.52
CA ASP A 181 24.99 3.90 27.82
C ASP A 181 24.32 4.52 26.59
N ILE A 182 25.07 5.30 25.80
CA ILE A 182 24.57 5.86 24.53
C ILE A 182 24.22 4.74 23.56
N LYS A 183 25.06 3.72 23.44
CA LYS A 183 24.76 2.54 22.60
C LYS A 183 23.47 1.87 23.04
N LYS A 184 23.34 1.54 24.33
CA LYS A 184 22.16 0.87 24.88
C LYS A 184 20.88 1.68 24.69
N VAL A 185 20.93 3.00 24.90
CA VAL A 185 19.79 3.90 24.67
C VAL A 185 19.40 3.92 23.19
N SER A 186 20.39 3.99 22.31
CA SER A 186 20.21 4.00 20.86
C SER A 186 19.54 2.71 20.39
N ASP A 187 20.11 1.57 20.76
CA ASP A 187 19.62 0.24 20.40
C ASP A 187 18.16 0.04 20.83
N ASN A 188 17.84 0.39 22.08
CA ASN A 188 16.48 0.26 22.60
C ASN A 188 15.47 1.11 21.84
N LEU A 189 15.76 2.39 21.64
CA LEU A 189 14.81 3.31 20.98
C LEU A 189 14.66 3.03 19.49
N ILE A 190 15.74 2.58 18.83
CA ILE A 190 15.69 2.11 17.45
C ILE A 190 14.78 0.91 17.33
N ASN A 191 14.98 -0.11 18.17
CA ASN A 191 14.22 -1.35 18.08
C ASN A 191 12.74 -1.08 18.36
N GLU A 192 12.44 -0.24 19.34
CA GLU A 192 11.08 0.21 19.63
C GLU A 192 10.44 0.92 18.42
N LEU A 193 11.16 1.82 17.75
CA LEU A 193 10.67 2.48 16.54
C LEU A 193 10.39 1.47 15.42
N ILE A 194 11.31 0.55 15.17
CA ILE A 194 11.17 -0.50 14.14
C ILE A 194 9.95 -1.38 14.43
N ASP A 195 9.80 -1.83 15.68
CA ASP A 195 8.67 -2.67 16.09
C ASP A 195 7.34 -1.93 15.97
N ASN A 196 7.28 -0.65 16.34
CA ASN A 196 6.09 0.18 16.19
C ASN A 196 5.69 0.33 14.71
N ILE A 197 6.64 0.61 13.82
CA ILE A 197 6.39 0.70 12.37
C ILE A 197 5.91 -0.65 11.83
N LYS A 198 6.57 -1.76 12.20
CA LYS A 198 6.19 -3.11 11.78
C LYS A 198 4.78 -3.47 12.20
N ASN A 199 4.48 -3.32 13.48
CA ASN A 199 3.17 -3.64 14.04
C ASN A 199 2.07 -2.78 13.39
N ARG A 200 2.34 -1.49 13.14
CA ARG A 200 1.38 -0.61 12.48
C ARG A 200 1.14 -1.01 11.03
N LEU A 201 2.17 -1.49 10.33
CA LEU A 201 2.08 -1.96 8.96
C LEU A 201 1.31 -3.28 8.85
N GLU A 202 1.54 -4.22 9.77
CA GLU A 202 0.76 -5.46 9.86
C GLU A 202 -0.73 -5.16 10.13
N ARG A 203 -1.02 -4.20 11.02
CA ARG A 203 -2.39 -3.73 11.28
C ARG A 203 -3.00 -3.07 10.05
N PHE A 204 -2.25 -2.18 9.39
CA PHE A 204 -2.69 -1.52 8.16
C PHE A 204 -3.08 -2.53 7.08
N LYS A 205 -2.24 -3.54 6.84
CA LYS A 205 -2.56 -4.65 5.94
C LYS A 205 -3.86 -5.35 6.36
N THR A 206 -3.95 -5.72 7.63
CA THR A 206 -5.12 -6.44 8.17
C THR A 206 -6.40 -5.64 8.03
N ASP A 207 -6.36 -4.34 8.31
CA ASP A 207 -7.54 -3.47 8.26
C ASP A 207 -7.99 -3.19 6.82
N LEU A 208 -7.04 -3.05 5.89
CA LEU A 208 -7.32 -3.02 4.47
C LEU A 208 -8.00 -4.30 3.96
N MET A 209 -7.54 -5.49 4.39
CA MET A 209 -8.19 -6.76 4.03
C MET A 209 -9.62 -6.85 4.58
N LYS A 210 -9.84 -6.42 5.84
CA LYS A 210 -11.20 -6.37 6.42
C LYS A 210 -12.13 -5.44 5.65
N ILE A 211 -11.62 -4.33 5.13
CA ILE A 211 -12.40 -3.42 4.28
C ILE A 211 -12.87 -4.17 3.03
N GLU A 212 -11.99 -4.92 2.36
CA GLU A 212 -12.39 -5.74 1.19
C GLU A 212 -13.43 -6.81 1.54
N GLU A 213 -13.26 -7.50 2.67
CA GLU A 213 -14.20 -8.50 3.17
C GLU A 213 -15.58 -7.90 3.50
N LEU A 214 -15.63 -6.74 4.17
CA LEU A 214 -16.88 -6.07 4.57
C LEU A 214 -17.77 -5.75 3.37
N TYR A 215 -17.18 -5.42 2.23
CA TYR A 215 -17.92 -5.11 1.01
C TYR A 215 -18.08 -6.32 0.08
N ASN A 216 -17.72 -7.52 0.56
CA ASN A 216 -17.80 -8.82 -0.12
C ASN A 216 -17.25 -8.76 -1.55
N PHE A 217 -16.07 -8.16 -1.69
CA PHE A 217 -15.48 -7.86 -2.98
C PHE A 217 -14.68 -9.05 -3.52
N ASP A 218 -15.40 -10.13 -3.85
CA ASP A 218 -14.78 -11.24 -4.56
C ASP A 218 -14.39 -10.80 -5.97
N ASN A 219 -13.16 -11.14 -6.35
CA ASN A 219 -12.54 -10.97 -7.66
C ASN A 219 -13.58 -10.80 -8.78
N ILE A 220 -13.45 -9.71 -9.55
CA ILE A 220 -14.18 -9.59 -10.81
C ILE A 220 -13.48 -10.50 -11.84
N SER A 221 -13.61 -11.81 -11.65
CA SER A 221 -13.04 -12.87 -12.48
C SER A 221 -13.43 -12.71 -13.95
N ASP A 222 -14.62 -12.17 -14.23
CA ASP A 222 -15.11 -11.89 -15.58
C ASP A 222 -14.34 -10.76 -16.31
N PHE A 223 -13.59 -9.91 -15.60
CA PHE A 223 -12.92 -8.74 -16.20
C PHE A 223 -11.39 -8.76 -16.14
N LYS A 224 -10.76 -9.83 -15.60
CA LYS A 224 -9.30 -9.98 -15.46
C LYS A 224 -8.59 -8.75 -14.84
N ILE A 225 -9.25 -8.06 -13.91
CA ILE A 225 -8.61 -7.02 -13.11
C ILE A 225 -8.32 -7.64 -11.75
N ASP A 226 -7.05 -7.93 -11.50
CA ASP A 226 -6.58 -8.36 -10.19
C ASP A 226 -6.50 -7.13 -9.29
N MET A 227 -7.30 -7.13 -8.24
CA MET A 227 -7.47 -6.00 -7.33
C MET A 227 -6.96 -6.32 -5.94
N SER A 228 -6.28 -7.47 -5.78
CA SER A 228 -5.87 -8.01 -4.48
C SER A 228 -4.82 -7.12 -3.80
N LEU A 229 -5.16 -6.66 -2.60
CA LEU A 229 -4.21 -5.97 -1.71
C LEU A 229 -3.01 -6.86 -1.34
N ASP A 230 -3.17 -8.18 -1.28
CA ASP A 230 -2.05 -9.11 -1.02
C ASP A 230 -0.94 -9.04 -2.08
N ILE A 231 -1.28 -8.79 -3.34
CA ILE A 231 -0.28 -8.59 -4.40
C ILE A 231 0.44 -7.25 -4.20
N ALA A 232 -0.31 -6.19 -3.90
CA ALA A 232 0.26 -4.87 -3.66
C ALA A 232 1.20 -4.83 -2.43
N PHE A 233 0.88 -5.60 -1.39
CA PHE A 233 1.73 -5.76 -0.21
C PHE A 233 2.89 -6.75 -0.41
N SER A 234 2.72 -7.80 -1.22
CA SER A 234 3.83 -8.74 -1.52
C SER A 234 4.86 -8.15 -2.47
N GLU A 235 4.46 -7.20 -3.34
CA GLU A 235 5.39 -6.33 -4.09
C GLU A 235 6.17 -5.36 -3.18
N MET A 236 5.67 -5.11 -1.96
CA MET A 236 6.38 -4.33 -0.95
C MET A 236 7.41 -5.25 -0.26
N ASP A 237 8.66 -5.22 -0.75
CA ASP A 237 9.79 -5.96 -0.14
C ASP A 237 10.20 -5.34 1.20
N ILE A 238 9.47 -5.71 2.25
CA ILE A 238 9.68 -5.22 3.61
C ILE A 238 10.58 -6.19 4.39
N LYS A 239 11.86 -5.83 4.54
CA LYS A 239 12.82 -6.62 5.34
C LYS A 239 12.95 -6.04 6.74
N PHE A 240 12.25 -6.64 7.71
CA PHE A 240 12.41 -6.36 9.15
C PHE A 240 13.31 -7.38 9.88
N LYS A 241 13.68 -8.48 9.20
CA LYS A 241 14.09 -9.73 9.86
C LYS A 241 15.59 -9.81 10.19
N GLU A 242 16.38 -8.79 9.86
CA GLU A 242 17.83 -8.74 10.06
C GLU A 242 18.26 -7.74 11.17
N VAL A 243 17.40 -7.49 12.17
CA VAL A 243 17.74 -6.68 13.36
C VAL A 243 18.32 -7.58 14.47
N GLY A 244 19.14 -8.55 14.07
CA GLY A 244 19.89 -9.43 14.96
C GLY A 244 21.35 -9.02 14.93
N GLU A 245 21.79 -8.35 15.98
CA GLU A 245 23.09 -7.65 16.14
C GLU A 245 23.14 -6.27 15.49
N ILE A 246 23.02 -5.21 16.31
CA ILE A 246 23.44 -3.85 15.93
C ILE A 246 24.97 -3.86 15.87
N LEU A 247 25.48 -4.38 14.76
CA LEU A 247 26.87 -4.40 14.35
C LEU A 247 26.98 -3.58 13.05
N LEU A 248 27.92 -2.65 13.05
CA LEU A 248 28.29 -1.76 11.96
C LEU A 248 28.43 -2.54 10.64
N GLY A 249 27.40 -2.54 9.78
CA GLY A 249 27.45 -3.31 8.55
C GLY A 249 26.25 -3.08 7.65
N ILE A 250 26.52 -2.84 6.38
CA ILE A 250 25.60 -2.47 5.30
C ILE A 250 24.69 -3.66 4.92
N GLY A 251 23.38 -3.45 4.75
CA GLY A 251 22.43 -4.44 4.19
C GLY A 251 21.04 -3.84 3.87
N ILE A 252 20.48 -4.17 2.70
CA ILE A 252 19.48 -3.38 1.94
C ILE A 252 18.09 -4.06 1.90
N GLY A 253 17.02 -3.28 2.15
CA GLY A 253 15.62 -3.61 1.84
C GLY A 253 14.71 -2.36 1.93
N ILE A 254 13.56 -2.32 1.25
CA ILE A 254 12.78 -1.11 0.87
C ILE A 254 12.31 -0.24 2.04
N LEU A 255 12.35 -0.75 3.26
CA LEU A 255 12.23 0.12 4.41
C LEU A 255 13.40 1.05 4.60
N GLY A 256 14.53 0.90 3.91
CA GLY A 256 15.62 1.87 3.81
C GLY A 256 16.20 2.34 5.14
N ILE A 257 15.80 1.76 6.29
CA ILE A 257 16.31 2.11 7.61
C ILE A 257 17.68 1.46 7.72
N VAL A 258 18.61 1.94 6.89
CA VAL A 258 20.02 1.93 7.18
C VAL A 258 20.15 2.89 8.34
N LEU A 259 19.91 2.37 9.55
CA LEU A 259 20.41 3.03 10.72
C LEU A 259 21.92 2.96 10.60
N PHE A 260 22.42 4.05 10.01
CA PHE A 260 23.79 4.48 10.07
C PHE A 260 24.36 4.09 11.43
N PRO A 261 25.67 3.82 11.53
CA PRO A 261 26.35 3.94 12.80
C PRO A 261 25.88 5.26 13.40
N LEU A 262 25.01 5.19 14.41
CA LEU A 262 24.73 6.31 15.27
C LEU A 262 26.08 6.53 15.89
N SER A 263 26.86 7.38 15.25
CA SER A 263 28.29 7.36 15.43
C SER A 263 28.52 7.86 16.85
N LEU A 264 28.58 6.91 17.79
CA LEU A 264 29.18 7.05 19.10
C LEU A 264 30.44 7.94 19.00
N PRO A 265 31.28 7.83 17.93
CA PRO A 265 32.39 8.75 17.71
C PRO A 265 32.01 10.24 17.61
N LEU A 266 30.97 10.63 16.85
CA LEU A 266 30.54 12.04 16.68
C LEU A 266 29.96 12.63 17.97
N LEU A 267 29.37 11.78 18.81
CA LEU A 267 28.76 12.20 20.07
C LEU A 267 29.82 12.39 21.17
N ILE A 268 30.91 11.63 21.16
CA ILE A 268 31.73 11.50 22.39
C ILE A 268 33.15 12.04 22.20
N THR A 269 33.78 11.85 21.03
CA THR A 269 35.25 12.01 20.93
C THR A 269 35.75 13.45 21.04
N GLY A 270 34.97 14.45 20.62
CA GLY A 270 35.36 15.87 20.75
C GLY A 270 35.16 16.45 22.15
N ILE A 271 34.28 15.86 22.95
CA ILE A 271 33.78 16.47 24.19
C ILE A 271 34.63 16.04 25.38
N VAL A 272 35.01 14.77 25.43
CA VAL A 272 35.80 14.23 26.53
C VAL A 272 37.21 14.81 26.55
N SER A 273 37.87 14.93 25.40
CA SER A 273 39.23 15.48 25.31
C SER A 273 39.27 16.95 25.74
N LEU A 274 38.29 17.75 25.30
CA LEU A 274 38.19 19.16 25.68
C LEU A 274 37.95 19.32 27.19
N VAL A 275 37.09 18.49 27.77
CA VAL A 275 36.87 18.46 29.22
C VAL A 275 38.16 18.10 29.95
N LEU A 276 38.84 17.02 29.54
CA LEU A 276 40.08 16.56 30.17
C LEU A 276 41.16 17.66 30.20
N ASP A 277 41.38 18.36 29.08
CA ASP A 277 42.37 19.43 28.97
C ASP A 277 42.07 20.61 29.91
N LEU A 278 40.80 20.96 30.11
CA LEU A 278 40.40 22.01 31.05
C LEU A 278 40.70 21.61 32.50
N LEU A 279 40.43 20.36 32.85
CA LEU A 279 40.66 19.84 34.20
C LEU A 279 42.14 19.86 34.55
N LEU A 280 43.00 19.39 33.63
CA LEU A 280 44.46 19.40 33.80
C LEU A 280 45.01 20.83 33.90
N ASN A 281 44.46 21.78 33.14
CA ASN A 281 44.82 23.20 33.24
C ASN A 281 44.44 23.82 34.59
N ILE A 282 43.32 23.42 35.19
CA ILE A 282 42.91 23.94 36.51
C ILE A 282 43.83 23.43 37.63
N ILE A 283 44.28 22.18 37.54
CA ILE A 283 45.20 21.56 38.51
C ILE A 283 46.60 22.14 38.41
N SER A 284 47.12 22.30 37.19
CA SER A 284 48.47 22.83 36.97
C SER A 284 48.62 24.26 37.51
N LEU A 285 47.57 25.09 37.38
CA LEU A 285 47.53 26.47 37.87
C LEU A 285 47.16 26.59 39.37
N PHE A 286 46.81 25.50 40.03
CA PHE A 286 46.34 25.53 41.41
C PHE A 286 47.48 25.83 42.40
N ASN A 287 47.25 26.83 43.27
CA ASN A 287 48.11 27.12 44.41
C ASN A 287 47.38 26.71 45.72
N PRO A 288 47.89 25.69 46.43
CA PRO A 288 47.25 25.06 47.59
C PRO A 288 46.97 26.00 48.75
N ASN A 289 47.73 27.09 48.89
CA ASN A 289 47.69 27.90 50.10
C ASN A 289 46.50 28.87 50.19
N ARG A 290 45.82 29.27 49.10
CA ARG A 290 44.78 30.34 49.17
C ARG A 290 43.65 30.33 48.12
N ARG A 291 43.52 29.31 47.25
CA ARG A 291 42.67 29.43 46.03
C ARG A 291 41.71 28.27 45.72
N ARG A 292 41.31 27.45 46.71
CA ARG A 292 40.41 26.28 46.50
C ARG A 292 39.06 26.64 45.89
N GLU A 293 38.34 27.58 46.51
CA GLU A 293 37.03 28.02 46.01
C GLU A 293 37.12 28.66 44.61
N LYS A 294 38.22 29.37 44.32
CA LYS A 294 38.46 29.94 42.98
C LYS A 294 38.66 28.84 41.92
N ALA A 295 39.35 27.76 42.26
CA ALA A 295 39.54 26.62 41.36
C ALA A 295 38.24 25.83 41.14
N LYS A 296 37.45 25.59 42.21
CA LYS A 296 36.13 24.96 42.12
C LYS A 296 35.16 25.80 41.27
N ASN A 297 35.14 27.13 41.46
CA ASN A 297 34.31 28.04 40.66
C ASN A 297 34.73 28.05 39.18
N LYS A 298 36.04 28.11 38.88
CA LYS A 298 36.53 28.04 37.50
C LYS A 298 36.17 26.71 36.83
N ALA A 299 36.38 25.59 37.53
CA ALA A 299 35.97 24.27 37.04
C ALA A 299 34.46 24.21 36.77
N ARG A 300 33.64 24.80 37.65
CA ARG A 300 32.19 24.88 37.46
C ARG A 300 31.80 25.69 36.23
N GLU A 301 32.39 26.86 36.04
CA GLU A 301 32.13 27.73 34.88
C GLU A 301 32.52 27.03 33.57
N ASP A 302 33.73 26.46 33.52
CA ASP A 302 34.27 25.79 32.34
C ASP A 302 33.46 24.53 31.98
N LEU A 303 33.11 23.69 32.97
CA LEU A 303 32.28 22.51 32.75
C LEU A 303 30.86 22.88 32.33
N ASN A 304 30.25 23.91 32.92
CA ASN A 304 28.92 24.38 32.53
C ASN A 304 28.90 24.93 31.11
N LYS A 305 29.95 25.63 30.69
CA LYS A 305 30.09 26.12 29.31
C LYS A 305 30.11 24.96 28.31
N HIS A 306 30.96 23.96 28.56
CA HIS A 306 31.05 22.78 27.68
C HIS A 306 29.77 21.96 27.72
N LYS A 307 29.15 21.77 28.88
CA LYS A 307 27.84 21.13 28.99
C LYS A 307 26.79 21.79 28.11
N LYS A 308 26.79 23.13 28.02
CA LYS A 308 25.88 23.86 27.13
C LYS A 308 26.19 23.59 25.66
N GLU A 309 27.45 23.70 25.25
CA GLU A 309 27.88 23.42 23.86
C GLU A 309 27.55 21.98 23.43
N VAL A 310 27.73 21.02 24.33
CA VAL A 310 27.34 19.63 24.12
C VAL A 310 25.84 19.49 23.92
N ASN A 311 25.04 20.09 24.80
CA ASN A 311 23.59 20.04 24.70
C ASN A 311 23.07 20.68 23.41
N ASP A 312 23.69 21.77 22.95
CA ASP A 312 23.39 22.40 21.66
C ASP A 312 23.76 21.47 20.48
N ASN A 313 24.86 20.75 20.57
CA ASN A 313 25.29 19.77 19.56
C ASN A 313 24.45 18.49 19.53
N ILE A 314 23.93 18.02 20.68
CA ILE A 314 23.00 16.88 20.75
C ILE A 314 21.81 17.15 19.85
N LYS A 315 21.21 18.35 19.94
CA LYS A 315 20.08 18.75 19.11
C LYS A 315 20.38 18.58 17.62
N ASN A 316 21.48 19.14 17.14
CA ASN A 316 21.87 19.05 15.73
C ASN A 316 22.15 17.61 15.27
N ASN A 317 22.79 16.80 16.13
CA ASN A 317 23.10 15.41 15.81
C ASN A 317 21.84 14.54 15.76
N VAL A 318 20.91 14.71 16.71
CA VAL A 318 19.64 14.00 16.68
C VAL A 318 18.81 14.41 15.45
N GLU A 319 18.80 15.69 15.07
CA GLU A 319 18.11 16.14 13.85
C GLU A 319 18.64 15.47 12.58
N LYS A 320 19.96 15.26 12.47
CA LYS A 320 20.56 14.51 11.35
C LYS A 320 20.14 13.04 11.32
N ILE A 321 19.86 12.45 12.47
CA ILE A 321 19.40 11.07 12.59
C ILE A 321 17.92 10.99 12.22
N THR A 322 17.10 11.84 12.85
CA THR A 322 15.66 11.90 12.62
C THR A 322 15.34 12.25 11.17
N SER A 323 16.11 13.12 10.51
CA SER A 323 15.93 13.43 9.08
C SER A 323 16.15 12.21 8.19
N LYS A 324 17.20 11.41 8.42
CA LYS A 324 17.42 10.16 7.68
C LYS A 324 16.29 9.16 7.90
N ILE A 325 15.79 9.04 9.13
CA ILE A 325 14.61 8.21 9.44
C ILE A 325 13.41 8.73 8.65
N LYS A 326 13.18 10.05 8.61
CA LYS A 326 12.09 10.67 7.85
C LYS A 326 12.19 10.37 6.35
N ASP A 327 13.35 10.59 5.73
CA ASP A 327 13.58 10.30 4.31
C ASP A 327 13.24 8.87 3.96
N THR A 328 13.62 7.97 4.85
CA THR A 328 13.36 6.55 4.75
C THR A 328 11.87 6.22 4.86
N THR A 329 11.20 6.76 5.88
CA THR A 329 9.75 6.58 6.03
C THR A 329 8.93 7.26 4.95
N ASN A 330 9.47 8.28 4.27
CA ASN A 330 8.83 8.88 3.11
C ASN A 330 8.77 7.89 1.94
N GLN A 331 9.77 7.02 1.77
CA GLN A 331 9.71 5.95 0.76
C GLN A 331 8.61 4.94 1.08
N LEU A 332 8.47 4.56 2.35
CA LEU A 332 7.36 3.73 2.81
C LEU A 332 6.01 4.41 2.51
N ASN A 333 5.85 5.68 2.88
CA ASN A 333 4.64 6.45 2.62
C ASN A 333 4.29 6.52 1.13
N ASN A 334 5.30 6.67 0.25
CA ASN A 334 5.12 6.65 -1.19
C ASN A 334 4.63 5.28 -1.70
N ASN A 335 5.13 4.19 -1.13
CA ASN A 335 4.64 2.85 -1.48
C ASN A 335 3.19 2.66 -1.05
N ILE A 336 2.82 3.10 0.15
CA ILE A 336 1.41 3.10 0.60
C ILE A 336 0.54 3.96 -0.32
N ASP A 337 1.02 5.13 -0.76
CA ASP A 337 0.33 5.96 -1.75
C ASP A 337 0.13 5.23 -3.08
N ASN A 338 1.12 4.45 -3.53
CA ASN A 338 0.98 3.66 -4.75
C ASN A 338 -0.11 2.59 -4.62
N ILE A 339 -0.25 1.96 -3.44
CA ILE A 339 -1.35 1.02 -3.17
C ILE A 339 -2.70 1.74 -3.31
N TYR A 340 -2.86 2.87 -2.63
CA TYR A 340 -4.08 3.67 -2.72
C TYR A 340 -4.38 4.16 -4.16
N ASN A 341 -3.36 4.65 -4.86
CA ASN A 341 -3.50 5.14 -6.23
C ASN A 341 -3.88 4.03 -7.21
N LYS A 342 -3.37 2.80 -7.02
CA LYS A 342 -3.81 1.62 -7.80
C LYS A 342 -5.30 1.37 -7.58
N GLN A 343 -5.79 1.41 -6.35
CA GLN A 343 -7.22 1.25 -6.07
C GLN A 343 -8.05 2.35 -6.73
N LYS A 344 -7.64 3.62 -6.62
CA LYS A 344 -8.31 4.73 -7.29
C LYS A 344 -8.37 4.56 -8.81
N PHE A 345 -7.26 4.14 -9.43
CA PHE A 345 -7.19 3.87 -10.87
C PHE A 345 -8.20 2.79 -11.30
N ILE A 346 -8.36 1.73 -10.49
CA ILE A 346 -9.35 0.68 -10.75
C ILE A 346 -10.78 1.23 -10.69
N LEU A 347 -11.08 2.11 -9.72
CA LEU A 347 -12.39 2.77 -9.60
C LEU A 347 -12.70 3.65 -10.82
N ASP A 348 -11.68 4.35 -11.33
CA ASP A 348 -11.79 5.17 -12.54
C ASP A 348 -12.03 4.29 -13.79
N LEU A 349 -11.35 3.13 -13.88
CA LEU A 349 -11.60 2.15 -14.94
C LEU A 349 -13.02 1.60 -14.92
N LEU A 350 -13.57 1.28 -13.74
CA LEU A 350 -14.97 0.85 -13.58
C LEU A 350 -15.94 1.95 -14.05
N SER A 351 -15.70 3.19 -13.64
CA SER A 351 -16.50 4.35 -14.07
C SER A 351 -16.50 4.53 -15.58
N ASN A 352 -15.33 4.46 -16.21
CA ASN A 352 -15.17 4.57 -17.67
C ASN A 352 -15.88 3.43 -18.42
N LYS A 353 -15.85 2.19 -17.89
CA LYS A 353 -16.56 1.06 -18.52
C LYS A 353 -18.08 1.23 -18.43
N ILE A 354 -18.60 1.71 -17.31
CA ILE A 354 -20.02 2.02 -17.14
C ILE A 354 -20.46 3.08 -18.16
N GLU A 355 -19.72 4.18 -18.27
CA GLU A 355 -20.03 5.27 -19.21
C GLU A 355 -20.07 4.79 -20.67
N LYS A 356 -19.09 3.98 -21.09
CA LYS A 356 -19.06 3.39 -22.44
C LYS A 356 -20.27 2.48 -22.71
N LEU A 357 -20.68 1.65 -21.75
CA LEU A 357 -21.84 0.79 -21.89
C LEU A 357 -23.16 1.57 -21.89
N GLU A 358 -23.26 2.66 -21.12
CA GLU A 358 -24.40 3.57 -21.18
C GLU A 358 -24.52 4.25 -22.55
N LYS A 359 -23.39 4.63 -23.15
CA LYS A 359 -23.36 5.16 -24.51
C LYS A 359 -23.85 4.13 -25.54
N ILE A 360 -23.32 2.90 -25.49
CA ILE A 360 -23.77 1.79 -26.37
C ILE A 360 -25.27 1.51 -26.20
N LYS A 361 -25.76 1.51 -24.95
CA LYS A 361 -27.19 1.34 -24.65
C LYS A 361 -28.04 2.44 -25.29
N LYS A 362 -27.56 3.69 -25.30
CA LYS A 362 -28.25 4.81 -25.93
C LYS A 362 -28.29 4.64 -27.45
N GLU A 363 -27.14 4.37 -28.07
CA GLU A 363 -27.03 4.15 -29.52
C GLU A 363 -27.93 2.99 -30.00
N LEU A 364 -27.98 1.88 -29.26
CA LEU A 364 -28.84 0.74 -29.59
C LEU A 364 -30.34 1.03 -29.50
N LYS A 365 -30.76 2.07 -28.78
CA LYS A 365 -32.17 2.50 -28.73
C LYS A 365 -32.56 3.43 -29.86
N GLU A 366 -31.57 4.02 -30.54
CA GLU A 366 -31.75 4.94 -31.66
C GLU A 366 -31.76 4.21 -33.03
N ILE A 367 -31.35 2.93 -33.05
CA ILE A 367 -31.44 1.99 -34.20
C ILE A 367 -32.78 1.26 -34.16
#